data_AF-A0A258C9R0-F1
#
_entry.id   AF-A0A258C9R0-F1
#
_cell.length_a   1.000
_cell.length_b   1.000
_cell.length_c   1.000
_cell.angle_alpha   90.00
_cell.angle_beta   90.00
_cell.angle_gamma   90.00
#
_symmetry.space_group_name_H-M   'P 1'
#
loop_
_entity.id
_entity.type
_entity.pdbx_description
1 polymer ?
#
loop_
_entity_poly.entity_id
_entity_poly.type
_entity_poly.pdbx_seq_one_letter_code
_entity_poly.pdbx_strand_id
1 'polypeptide(L)'
;ALWQGLTAGAFNSAPVSGETARYYKQLSRMSRALALSADISMLMLGGDLKRKEMLSARLGDVLSQLYIASCVLKFFEDNGRQQADLPFVHYSVQRSLFEIGKAFDGFFANFPNRVVARTIRTLVFPFGIGYKMPSDAVAQQICEALSKPNTLRDRLTHLCYMGKDDDDATGLMENAFVAMYNAQPLLKKIAQAQKAGQLPRKQPLLDSINQALAASILTEQEAASLRKMNQLRFKAISVDSFKPGVLEGMSVGKRDAA
;
A
#
# COMPACT_ATOMS: atom_id res chain seq x y z
N ALA A 1 5.01 9.16 -31.35
CA ALA A 1 4.37 7.96 -30.75
C ALA A 1 4.93 6.66 -31.31
N LEU A 2 4.87 6.45 -32.64
CA LEU A 2 5.38 5.25 -33.33
C LEU A 2 6.77 4.79 -32.90
N TRP A 3 7.77 5.68 -32.97
CA TRP A 3 9.16 5.38 -32.60
C TRP A 3 9.30 4.89 -31.15
N GLN A 4 8.49 5.42 -30.23
CA GLN A 4 8.49 4.98 -28.83
C GLN A 4 7.65 3.74 -28.58
N GLY A 5 6.59 3.52 -29.37
CA GLY A 5 5.83 2.29 -29.38
C GLY A 5 6.72 1.10 -29.77
N LEU A 6 7.48 1.26 -30.86
CA LEU A 6 8.40 0.26 -31.40
C LEU A 6 9.55 -0.07 -30.44
N THR A 7 10.06 0.92 -29.70
CA THR A 7 11.19 0.74 -28.78
C THR A 7 10.76 0.47 -27.33
N ALA A 8 9.46 0.38 -27.06
CA ALA A 8 8.89 0.37 -25.70
C ALA A 8 9.40 1.51 -24.79
N GLY A 9 9.87 2.62 -25.38
CA GLY A 9 10.47 3.76 -24.67
C GLY A 9 11.94 3.59 -24.28
N ALA A 10 12.67 2.58 -24.79
CA ALA A 10 14.07 2.30 -24.42
C ALA A 10 15.00 3.51 -24.64
N PHE A 11 14.79 4.28 -25.70
CA PHE A 11 15.59 5.46 -26.07
C PHE A 11 15.06 6.80 -25.50
N ASN A 12 14.07 6.77 -24.60
CA ASN A 12 13.69 8.00 -23.92
C ASN A 12 14.80 8.45 -22.97
N SER A 13 15.12 9.74 -22.99
CA SER A 13 15.92 10.35 -21.94
C SER A 13 15.16 10.24 -20.62
N ALA A 14 15.77 9.63 -19.62
CA ALA A 14 15.28 9.74 -18.25
C ALA A 14 16.03 10.91 -17.60
N PRO A 15 15.33 11.80 -16.88
CA PRO A 15 16.00 12.88 -16.13
C PRO A 15 16.82 12.33 -14.95
N VAL A 16 16.70 11.03 -14.66
CA VAL A 16 17.34 10.35 -13.54
C VAL A 16 18.04 9.08 -14.01
N SER A 17 19.10 8.71 -13.31
CA SER A 17 19.81 7.44 -13.45
C SER A 17 19.37 6.49 -12.32
N GLY A 18 19.33 5.19 -12.57
CA GLY A 18 19.00 4.17 -11.55
C GLY A 18 17.72 3.38 -11.84
N GLU A 19 17.23 2.67 -10.83
CA GLU A 19 16.13 1.69 -10.95
C GLU A 19 14.79 2.33 -11.38
N THR A 20 14.56 3.60 -11.03
CA THR A 20 13.35 4.36 -11.41
C THR A 20 13.40 4.92 -12.82
N ALA A 21 14.57 4.97 -13.47
CA ALA A 21 14.74 5.57 -14.80
C ALA A 21 13.84 4.91 -15.85
N ARG A 22 13.65 3.58 -15.75
CA ARG A 22 12.75 2.83 -16.64
C ARG A 22 11.30 3.33 -16.54
N TYR A 23 10.85 3.70 -15.34
CA TYR A 23 9.49 4.21 -15.14
C TYR A 23 9.29 5.58 -15.75
N TYR A 24 10.24 6.51 -15.59
CA TYR A 24 10.19 7.81 -16.26
C TYR A 24 10.08 7.69 -17.79
N LYS A 25 10.83 6.75 -18.38
CA LYS A 25 10.75 6.45 -19.82
C LYS A 25 9.36 5.94 -20.22
N GLN A 26 8.77 5.06 -19.40
CA GLN A 26 7.44 4.49 -19.64
C GLN A 26 6.32 5.52 -19.46
N LEU A 27 6.36 6.35 -18.42
CA LEU A 27 5.39 7.42 -18.22
C LEU A 27 5.46 8.46 -19.35
N SER A 28 6.66 8.82 -19.80
CA SER A 28 6.85 9.70 -20.97
C SER A 28 6.22 9.10 -22.25
N ARG A 29 6.33 7.78 -22.42
CA ARG A 29 5.67 7.07 -23.52
C ARG A 29 4.15 7.10 -23.39
N MET A 30 3.62 6.86 -22.18
CA MET A 30 2.17 6.88 -21.93
C MET A 30 1.57 8.29 -22.02
N SER A 31 2.30 9.33 -21.63
CA SER A 31 1.91 10.72 -21.82
C SER A 31 1.78 11.08 -23.31
N ARG A 32 2.77 10.69 -24.13
CA ARG A 32 2.69 10.88 -25.59
C ARG A 32 1.58 10.05 -26.24
N ALA A 33 1.30 8.86 -25.70
CA ALA A 33 0.19 8.02 -26.13
C ALA A 33 -1.17 8.67 -25.83
N LEU A 34 -1.32 9.23 -24.63
CA LEU A 34 -2.51 9.97 -24.22
C LEU A 34 -2.72 11.19 -25.11
N ALA A 35 -1.69 12.02 -25.32
CA ALA A 35 -1.77 13.18 -26.18
C ALA A 35 -2.24 12.82 -27.60
N LEU A 36 -1.59 11.82 -28.23
CA LEU A 36 -2.01 11.36 -29.56
C LEU A 36 -3.46 10.86 -29.57
N SER A 37 -3.86 10.09 -28.56
CA SER A 37 -5.21 9.52 -28.48
C SER A 37 -6.26 10.61 -28.25
N ALA A 38 -5.94 11.63 -27.46
CA ALA A 38 -6.78 12.79 -27.21
C ALA A 38 -6.92 13.66 -28.48
N ASP A 39 -5.81 13.98 -29.15
CA ASP A 39 -5.81 14.79 -30.38
C ASP A 39 -6.63 14.13 -31.48
N ILE A 40 -6.46 12.82 -31.71
CA ILE A 40 -7.24 12.11 -32.73
C ILE A 40 -8.71 11.98 -32.30
N SER A 41 -8.99 11.82 -31.01
CA SER A 41 -10.37 11.83 -30.51
C SER A 41 -11.04 13.18 -30.77
N MET A 42 -10.37 14.29 -30.48
CA MET A 42 -10.86 15.64 -30.74
C MET A 42 -11.01 15.90 -32.24
N LEU A 43 -10.08 15.43 -33.08
CA LEU A 43 -10.17 15.59 -34.53
C LEU A 43 -11.33 14.79 -35.15
N MET A 44 -11.56 13.56 -34.68
CA MET A 44 -12.58 12.67 -35.26
C MET A 44 -13.98 12.92 -34.70
N LEU A 45 -14.09 13.28 -33.42
CA LEU A 45 -15.37 13.42 -32.73
C LEU A 45 -15.73 14.88 -32.47
N GLY A 46 -14.77 15.81 -32.51
CA GLY A 46 -15.01 17.22 -32.27
C GLY A 46 -15.80 17.46 -30.98
N GLY A 47 -16.88 18.24 -31.08
CA GLY A 47 -17.79 18.52 -29.97
C GLY A 47 -18.59 17.31 -29.48
N ASP A 48 -18.71 16.23 -30.26
CA ASP A 48 -19.39 15.00 -29.85
C ASP A 48 -18.56 14.16 -28.87
N LEU A 49 -17.26 14.46 -28.74
CA LEU A 49 -16.44 13.86 -27.68
C LEU A 49 -17.01 14.16 -26.30
N LYS A 50 -17.53 15.38 -26.10
CA LYS A 50 -18.19 15.78 -24.86
C LYS A 50 -19.46 14.96 -24.59
N ARG A 51 -20.17 14.53 -25.64
CA ARG A 51 -21.35 13.65 -25.53
C ARG A 51 -20.97 12.18 -25.31
N LYS A 52 -19.74 11.77 -25.68
CA LYS A 52 -19.19 10.44 -25.43
C LYS A 52 -18.40 10.38 -24.13
N GLU A 53 -19.11 10.69 -23.04
CA GLU A 53 -18.55 10.81 -21.69
C GLU A 53 -17.73 9.58 -21.27
N MET A 54 -18.15 8.37 -21.65
CA MET A 54 -17.42 7.13 -21.34
C MET A 54 -16.04 7.04 -22.03
N LEU A 55 -15.85 7.62 -23.21
CA LEU A 55 -14.54 7.67 -23.86
C LEU A 55 -13.64 8.72 -23.21
N SER A 56 -14.21 9.90 -22.91
CA SER A 56 -13.51 10.96 -22.21
C SER A 56 -13.08 10.52 -20.80
N ALA A 57 -13.95 9.77 -20.09
CA ALA A 57 -13.67 9.23 -18.77
C ALA A 57 -12.46 8.29 -18.80
N ARG A 58 -12.36 7.41 -19.79
CA ARG A 58 -11.20 6.51 -19.93
C ARG A 58 -9.89 7.24 -20.23
N LEU A 59 -9.92 8.31 -21.02
CA LEU A 59 -8.75 9.17 -21.21
C LEU A 59 -8.40 9.91 -19.90
N GLY A 60 -9.42 10.29 -19.12
CA GLY A 60 -9.30 10.83 -17.77
C GLY A 60 -8.67 9.84 -16.79
N ASP A 61 -9.02 8.55 -16.85
CA ASP A 61 -8.41 7.49 -16.05
C ASP A 61 -6.91 7.35 -16.36
N VAL A 62 -6.55 7.36 -17.65
CA VAL A 62 -5.15 7.35 -18.08
C VAL A 62 -4.39 8.57 -17.52
N LEU A 63 -4.98 9.77 -17.63
CA LEU A 63 -4.37 10.99 -17.11
C LEU A 63 -4.20 10.93 -15.58
N SER A 64 -5.22 10.46 -14.87
CA SER A 64 -5.21 10.34 -13.41
C SER A 64 -4.10 9.41 -12.93
N GLN A 65 -3.96 8.24 -13.57
CA GLN A 65 -2.91 7.29 -13.24
C GLN A 65 -1.51 7.79 -13.63
N LEU A 66 -1.38 8.52 -14.74
CA LEU A 66 -0.13 9.21 -15.10
C LEU A 66 0.27 10.23 -14.03
N TYR A 67 -0.69 11.00 -13.54
CA TYR A 67 -0.48 11.99 -12.48
C TYR A 67 -0.03 11.31 -11.19
N ILE A 68 -0.77 10.31 -10.71
CA ILE A 68 -0.44 9.55 -9.49
C ILE A 68 0.97 8.95 -9.58
N ALA A 69 1.30 8.27 -10.69
CA ALA A 69 2.62 7.69 -10.88
C ALA A 69 3.73 8.75 -10.91
N SER A 70 3.47 9.91 -11.50
CA SER A 70 4.42 11.03 -11.52
C SER A 70 4.63 11.61 -10.12
N CYS A 71 3.57 11.75 -9.32
CA CYS A 71 3.65 12.19 -7.93
C CYS A 71 4.46 11.21 -7.08
N VAL A 72 4.27 9.90 -7.24
CA VAL A 72 5.04 8.87 -6.52
C VAL A 72 6.53 9.00 -6.83
N LEU A 73 6.88 9.13 -8.12
CA LEU A 73 8.27 9.30 -8.53
C LEU A 73 8.86 10.62 -8.03
N LYS A 74 8.11 11.72 -8.12
CA LYS A 74 8.55 13.03 -7.61
C LYS A 74 8.77 13.00 -6.09
N PHE A 75 7.85 12.39 -5.35
CA PHE A 75 7.96 12.21 -3.91
C PHE A 75 9.21 11.40 -3.54
N PHE A 76 9.50 10.32 -4.25
CA PHE A 76 10.72 9.52 -4.04
C PHE A 76 12.00 10.32 -4.29
N GLU A 77 12.03 11.13 -5.35
CA GLU A 77 13.15 12.03 -5.64
C GLU A 77 13.35 13.09 -4.56
N ASP A 78 12.27 13.74 -4.14
CA ASP A 78 12.30 14.82 -3.13
C ASP A 78 12.70 14.31 -1.73
N ASN A 79 12.41 13.05 -1.43
CA ASN A 79 12.80 12.40 -0.18
C ASN A 79 14.22 11.82 -0.20
N GLY A 80 15.00 12.07 -1.25
CA GLY A 80 16.41 11.67 -1.34
C GLY A 80 16.64 10.23 -1.81
N ARG A 81 15.71 9.64 -2.57
CA ARG A 81 15.85 8.30 -3.18
C ARG A 81 16.16 7.18 -2.18
N GLN A 82 15.42 7.11 -1.09
CA GLN A 82 15.69 6.14 -0.02
C GLN A 82 15.39 4.70 -0.48
N GLN A 83 16.37 3.80 -0.35
CA GLN A 83 16.23 2.41 -0.79
C GLN A 83 15.02 1.68 -0.14
N ALA A 84 14.68 2.04 1.10
CA ALA A 84 13.54 1.47 1.82
C ALA A 84 12.17 1.78 1.17
N ASP A 85 12.07 2.86 0.39
CA ASP A 85 10.83 3.29 -0.26
C ASP A 85 10.63 2.61 -1.62
N LEU A 86 11.66 1.98 -2.20
CA LEU A 86 11.61 1.41 -3.54
C LEU A 86 10.53 0.35 -3.74
N PRO A 87 10.30 -0.61 -2.81
CA PRO A 87 9.20 -1.56 -2.97
C PRO A 87 7.84 -0.86 -3.16
N PHE A 88 7.60 0.24 -2.44
CA PHE A 88 6.39 1.04 -2.55
C PHE A 88 6.30 1.76 -3.90
N VAL A 89 7.42 2.34 -4.36
CA VAL A 89 7.50 2.99 -5.67
C VAL A 89 7.24 1.98 -6.79
N HIS A 90 7.91 0.83 -6.75
CA HIS A 90 7.75 -0.24 -7.74
C HIS A 90 6.30 -0.70 -7.80
N TYR A 91 5.69 -0.99 -6.65
CA TYR A 91 4.30 -1.43 -6.58
C TYR A 91 3.33 -0.39 -7.15
N SER A 92 3.41 0.84 -6.66
CA SER A 92 2.50 1.92 -7.06
C SER A 92 2.60 2.25 -8.54
N VAL A 93 3.83 2.40 -9.07
CA VAL A 93 4.02 2.77 -10.48
C VAL A 93 3.66 1.61 -11.42
N GLN A 94 3.99 0.36 -11.07
CA GLN A 94 3.58 -0.81 -11.87
C GLN A 94 2.05 -0.94 -11.91
N ARG A 95 1.37 -0.72 -10.76
CA ARG A 95 -0.09 -0.73 -10.69
C ARG A 95 -0.70 0.39 -11.55
N SER A 96 -0.18 1.61 -11.46
CA SER A 96 -0.67 2.71 -12.30
C SER A 96 -0.46 2.44 -13.80
N LEU A 97 0.67 1.86 -14.19
CA LEU A 97 0.91 1.45 -15.58
C LEU A 97 -0.06 0.35 -16.06
N PHE A 98 -0.41 -0.59 -15.18
CA PHE A 98 -1.42 -1.60 -15.47
C PHE A 98 -2.80 -0.97 -15.69
N GLU A 99 -3.23 -0.07 -14.79
CA GLU A 99 -4.52 0.63 -14.93
C GLU A 99 -4.57 1.53 -16.17
N ILE A 100 -3.46 2.20 -16.52
CA ILE A 100 -3.32 2.92 -17.80
C ILE A 100 -3.55 1.98 -18.97
N GLY A 101 -2.90 0.80 -18.95
CA GLY A 101 -3.08 -0.22 -19.97
C GLY A 101 -4.54 -0.66 -20.12
N LYS A 102 -5.22 -0.91 -19.00
CA LYS A 102 -6.64 -1.29 -18.97
C LYS A 102 -7.54 -0.18 -19.51
N ALA A 103 -7.30 1.07 -19.12
CA ALA A 103 -8.05 2.22 -19.62
C ALA A 103 -7.87 2.43 -21.13
N PHE A 104 -6.64 2.28 -21.65
CA PHE A 104 -6.37 2.30 -23.08
C PHE A 104 -7.05 1.15 -23.84
N ASP A 105 -7.02 -0.07 -23.31
CA ASP A 105 -7.69 -1.20 -23.95
C ASP A 105 -9.21 -0.95 -24.05
N GLY A 106 -9.81 -0.47 -22.95
CA GLY A 106 -11.21 -0.05 -22.91
C GLY A 106 -11.52 1.10 -23.89
N PHE A 107 -10.61 2.07 -24.04
CA PHE A 107 -10.75 3.17 -24.99
C PHE A 107 -10.76 2.64 -26.43
N PHE A 108 -9.77 1.83 -26.83
CA PHE A 108 -9.69 1.27 -28.18
C PHE A 108 -10.85 0.30 -28.49
N ALA A 109 -11.30 -0.47 -27.50
CA ALA A 109 -12.41 -1.42 -27.64
C ALA A 109 -13.76 -0.74 -27.87
N ASN A 110 -13.92 0.53 -27.50
CA ASN A 110 -15.19 1.26 -27.59
C ASN A 110 -15.12 2.49 -28.51
N PHE A 111 -13.99 2.72 -29.17
CA PHE A 111 -13.86 3.83 -30.09
C PHE A 111 -14.74 3.60 -31.33
N PRO A 112 -15.56 4.59 -31.75
CA PRO A 112 -16.60 4.39 -32.76
C PRO A 112 -16.06 4.01 -34.15
N ASN A 113 -14.93 4.59 -34.57
CA ASN A 113 -14.29 4.21 -35.83
C ASN A 113 -13.24 3.12 -35.58
N ARG A 114 -13.56 1.87 -35.95
CA ARG A 114 -12.70 0.70 -35.71
C ARG A 114 -11.36 0.76 -36.45
N VAL A 115 -11.32 1.39 -37.62
CA VAL A 115 -10.06 1.54 -38.39
C VAL A 115 -9.14 2.52 -37.67
N VAL A 116 -9.69 3.66 -37.23
CA VAL A 116 -8.93 4.64 -36.43
C VAL A 116 -8.49 4.04 -35.11
N ALA A 117 -9.37 3.31 -34.42
CA ALA A 117 -9.02 2.63 -33.18
C ALA A 117 -7.82 1.67 -33.35
N ARG A 118 -7.82 0.88 -34.43
CA ARG A 118 -6.76 -0.09 -34.71
C ARG A 118 -5.46 0.60 -35.09
N THR A 119 -5.51 1.68 -35.87
CA THR A 119 -4.32 2.47 -36.23
C THR A 119 -3.71 3.13 -34.99
N ILE A 120 -4.48 3.83 -34.15
CA ILE A 120 -3.93 4.40 -32.91
C ILE A 120 -3.34 3.31 -32.01
N ARG A 121 -4.05 2.17 -31.88
CA ARG A 121 -3.58 1.03 -31.08
C ARG A 121 -2.24 0.50 -31.59
N THR A 122 -2.04 0.34 -32.89
CA THR A 122 -0.73 -0.12 -33.43
C THR A 122 0.34 0.96 -33.35
N LEU A 123 0.00 2.25 -33.48
CA LEU A 123 0.96 3.36 -33.30
C LEU A 123 1.48 3.45 -31.85
N VAL A 124 0.61 3.23 -30.87
CA VAL A 124 0.92 3.35 -29.44
C VAL A 124 1.46 2.04 -28.85
N PHE A 125 0.84 0.92 -29.21
CA PHE A 125 1.08 -0.43 -28.71
C PHE A 125 1.29 -1.42 -29.86
N PRO A 126 2.40 -1.32 -30.62
CA PRO A 126 2.62 -2.18 -31.78
C PRO A 126 2.65 -3.68 -31.42
N PHE A 127 3.16 -4.01 -30.22
CA PHE A 127 3.19 -5.38 -29.68
C PHE A 127 2.05 -5.69 -28.70
N GLY A 128 1.05 -4.81 -28.60
CA GLY A 128 -0.03 -4.91 -27.62
C GLY A 128 0.28 -4.26 -26.26
N ILE A 129 -0.72 -4.31 -25.38
CA ILE A 129 -0.67 -3.73 -24.03
C ILE A 129 -0.11 -4.80 -23.09
N GLY A 130 1.19 -4.71 -22.80
CA GLY A 130 1.93 -5.72 -22.02
C GLY A 130 2.17 -5.36 -20.55
N TYR A 131 1.39 -4.42 -19.98
CA TYR A 131 1.53 -4.05 -18.57
C TYR A 131 0.91 -5.13 -17.69
N LYS A 132 1.65 -5.54 -16.65
CA LYS A 132 1.21 -6.55 -15.69
C LYS A 132 1.01 -5.89 -14.33
N MET A 133 0.11 -6.46 -13.53
CA MET A 133 0.01 -6.11 -12.12
C MET A 133 1.35 -6.37 -11.41
N PRO A 134 1.65 -5.64 -10.33
CA PRO A 134 2.82 -5.91 -9.49
C PRO A 134 2.84 -7.35 -9.01
N SER A 135 4.02 -7.94 -8.85
CA SER A 135 4.13 -9.30 -8.33
C SER A 135 3.88 -9.35 -6.82
N ASP A 136 3.39 -10.50 -6.35
CA ASP A 136 3.14 -10.74 -4.93
C ASP A 136 4.41 -10.60 -4.08
N ALA A 137 5.58 -10.87 -4.66
CA ALA A 137 6.86 -10.68 -3.99
C ALA A 137 7.09 -9.21 -3.59
N VAL A 138 6.72 -8.25 -4.46
CA VAL A 138 6.83 -6.80 -4.14
C VAL A 138 5.81 -6.42 -3.06
N ALA A 139 4.60 -6.96 -3.13
CA ALA A 139 3.60 -6.74 -2.09
C ALA A 139 4.05 -7.30 -0.73
N GLN A 140 4.67 -8.48 -0.72
CA GLN A 140 5.21 -9.09 0.49
C GLN A 140 6.33 -8.25 1.11
N GLN A 141 7.21 -7.66 0.30
CA GLN A 141 8.25 -6.74 0.78
C GLN A 141 7.66 -5.52 1.48
N ILE A 142 6.57 -4.94 0.94
CA ILE A 142 5.84 -3.83 1.57
C ILE A 142 5.25 -4.26 2.91
N CYS A 143 4.56 -5.40 2.94
CA CYS A 143 3.97 -5.94 4.16
C CYS A 143 5.04 -6.21 5.23
N GLU A 144 6.18 -6.77 4.84
CA GLU A 144 7.29 -7.05 5.76
C GLU A 144 7.91 -5.76 6.31
N ALA A 145 8.09 -4.74 5.47
CA ALA A 145 8.55 -3.42 5.90
C ALA A 145 7.56 -2.80 6.91
N LEU A 146 6.27 -2.78 6.61
CA LEU A 146 5.26 -2.21 7.51
C LEU A 146 5.07 -3.02 8.80
N SER A 147 5.41 -4.31 8.82
CA SER A 147 5.25 -5.18 10.00
C SER A 147 6.40 -5.05 11.01
N LYS A 148 7.40 -4.21 10.75
CA LYS A 148 8.57 -4.00 11.61
C LYS A 148 8.66 -2.53 12.02
N PRO A 149 9.11 -2.21 13.24
CA PRO A 149 9.51 -0.85 13.60
C PRO A 149 10.67 -0.44 12.67
N ASN A 150 10.49 0.64 11.91
CA ASN A 150 11.52 1.17 11.03
C ASN A 150 11.32 2.66 10.76
N THR A 151 12.37 3.29 10.24
CA THR A 151 12.39 4.71 9.89
C THR A 151 11.36 5.08 8.82
N LEU A 152 10.92 4.12 8.00
CA LEU A 152 9.89 4.34 6.99
C LEU A 152 8.53 4.59 7.65
N ARG A 153 8.16 3.80 8.67
CA ARG A 153 6.94 4.03 9.46
C ARG A 153 7.01 5.38 10.17
N ASP A 154 8.14 5.67 10.82
CA ASP A 154 8.34 6.94 11.53
C ASP A 154 8.17 8.15 10.59
N ARG A 155 8.67 8.05 9.35
CA ARG A 155 8.48 9.06 8.31
C ARG A 155 7.01 9.17 7.86
N LEU A 156 6.28 8.07 7.79
CA LEU A 156 4.85 8.10 7.44
C LEU A 156 4.00 8.73 8.54
N THR A 157 4.37 8.55 9.81
CA THR A 157 3.61 9.03 10.96
C THR A 157 4.14 10.33 11.57
N HIS A 158 5.18 10.95 11.01
CA HIS A 158 5.83 12.13 11.62
C HIS A 158 4.91 13.35 11.86
N LEU A 159 3.83 13.49 11.10
CA LEU A 159 2.81 14.54 11.28
C LEU A 159 1.60 14.08 12.10
N CYS A 160 1.54 12.79 12.45
CA CYS A 160 0.51 12.26 13.31
C CYS A 160 0.90 12.54 14.77
N TYR A 161 -0.06 12.99 15.58
CA TYR A 161 0.13 13.03 17.02
C TYR A 161 0.24 11.60 17.55
N MET A 162 1.37 11.30 18.18
CA MET A 162 1.60 10.05 18.91
C MET A 162 1.66 10.42 20.39
N GLY A 163 0.58 10.18 21.12
CA GLY A 163 0.53 10.48 22.54
C GLY A 163 1.52 9.65 23.33
N LYS A 164 2.11 10.27 24.34
CA LYS A 164 3.05 9.63 25.26
C LYS A 164 2.37 9.09 26.52
N ASP A 165 1.11 9.46 26.72
CA ASP A 165 0.32 9.07 27.88
C ASP A 165 -0.28 7.68 27.68
N ASP A 166 -0.38 6.92 28.78
CA ASP A 166 -0.92 5.55 28.77
C ASP A 166 -2.41 5.47 28.38
N ASP A 167 -3.12 6.61 28.40
CA ASP A 167 -4.54 6.74 28.04
C ASP A 167 -4.76 7.22 26.59
N ASP A 168 -3.71 7.53 25.83
CA ASP A 168 -3.87 7.86 24.41
C ASP A 168 -4.01 6.59 23.57
N ALA A 169 -5.08 6.52 22.77
CA ALA A 169 -5.35 5.37 21.90
C ALA A 169 -4.26 5.17 20.83
N THR A 170 -3.69 6.26 20.29
CA THR A 170 -2.64 6.16 19.26
C THR A 170 -1.31 5.72 19.84
N GLY A 171 -0.91 6.27 20.99
CA GLY A 171 0.24 5.84 21.77
C GLY A 171 0.13 4.38 22.24
N LEU A 172 -1.05 3.95 22.72
CA LEU A 172 -1.31 2.58 23.14
C LEU A 172 -1.07 1.58 22.00
N MET A 173 -1.54 1.89 20.79
CA MET A 173 -1.38 1.00 19.63
C MET A 173 0.10 0.85 19.24
N GLU A 174 0.86 1.94 19.20
CA GLU A 174 2.29 1.88 18.86
C GLU A 174 3.11 1.19 19.96
N ASN A 175 2.81 1.48 21.23
CA ASN A 175 3.44 0.80 22.36
C ASN A 175 3.16 -0.71 22.35
N ALA A 176 1.93 -1.11 22.03
CA ALA A 176 1.56 -2.52 21.88
C ALA A 176 2.29 -3.16 20.69
N PHE A 177 2.40 -2.46 19.56
CA PHE A 177 3.13 -2.91 18.37
C PHE A 177 4.61 -3.16 18.66
N VAL A 178 5.30 -2.19 19.26
CA VAL A 178 6.73 -2.30 19.62
C VAL A 178 6.95 -3.41 20.65
N ALA A 179 6.07 -3.51 21.67
CA ALA A 179 6.15 -4.57 22.68
C ALA A 179 5.95 -5.97 22.07
N MET A 180 5.00 -6.11 21.13
CA MET A 180 4.77 -7.36 20.39
C MET A 180 5.96 -7.76 19.52
N TYR A 181 6.56 -6.79 18.82
CA TYR A 181 7.74 -7.01 17.98
C TYR A 181 8.92 -7.51 18.83
N ASN A 182 9.23 -6.82 19.92
CA ASN A 182 10.32 -7.19 20.84
C ASN A 182 10.06 -8.53 21.55
N ALA A 183 8.80 -8.90 21.78
CA ALA A 183 8.42 -10.18 22.37
C ALA A 183 8.53 -11.37 21.41
N GLN A 184 8.65 -11.16 20.09
CA GLN A 184 8.61 -12.21 19.08
C GLN A 184 9.67 -13.33 19.29
N PRO A 185 10.94 -13.03 19.64
CA PRO A 185 11.93 -14.07 19.93
C PRO A 185 11.55 -14.92 21.16
N LEU A 186 10.98 -14.29 22.18
CA LEU A 186 10.56 -14.96 23.41
C LEU A 186 9.34 -15.86 23.19
N LEU A 187 8.37 -15.38 22.39
CA LEU A 187 7.22 -16.19 21.96
C LEU A 187 7.67 -17.41 21.14
N LYS A 188 8.70 -17.25 20.30
CA LYS A 188 9.31 -18.38 19.57
C LYS A 188 9.97 -19.38 20.52
N LYS A 189 10.68 -18.94 21.57
CA LYS A 189 11.23 -19.83 22.62
C LYS A 189 10.12 -20.66 23.28
N ILE A 190 9.03 -20.01 23.71
CA ILE A 190 7.86 -20.70 24.29
C ILE A 190 7.28 -21.72 23.30
N ALA A 191 7.10 -21.33 22.03
CA ALA A 191 6.56 -22.22 21.01
C ALA A 191 7.49 -23.41 20.72
N GLN A 192 8.81 -23.24 20.79
CA GLN A 192 9.78 -24.33 20.67
C GLN A 192 9.72 -25.28 21.87
N ALA A 193 9.62 -24.78 23.09
CA ALA A 193 9.44 -25.59 24.30
C ALA A 193 8.12 -26.38 24.27
N GLN A 194 7.03 -25.77 23.80
CA GLN A 194 5.76 -26.44 23.54
C GLN A 194 5.87 -27.52 22.45
N LYS A 195 6.71 -27.29 21.44
CA LYS A 195 6.99 -28.30 20.40
C LYS A 195 7.76 -29.49 20.96
N ALA A 196 8.73 -29.22 21.83
CA ALA A 196 9.55 -30.22 22.52
C ALA A 196 8.80 -30.99 23.63
N GLY A 197 7.55 -30.63 23.93
CA GLY A 197 6.74 -31.29 24.96
C GLY A 197 7.08 -30.85 26.40
N GLN A 198 7.92 -29.83 26.56
CA GLN A 198 8.30 -29.28 27.87
C GLN A 198 7.22 -28.39 28.46
N LEU A 199 6.32 -27.87 27.62
CA LEU A 199 5.18 -27.03 28.02
C LEU A 199 3.89 -27.54 27.38
N PRO A 200 2.75 -27.48 28.09
CA PRO A 200 1.44 -27.79 27.52
C PRO A 200 1.07 -26.80 26.41
N ARG A 201 0.37 -27.30 25.40
CA ARG A 201 -0.12 -26.51 24.25
C ARG A 201 -1.54 -26.00 24.51
N LYS A 202 -1.96 -24.97 23.76
CA LYS A 202 -3.32 -24.41 23.75
C LYS A 202 -3.78 -23.82 25.10
N GLN A 203 -2.86 -23.23 25.87
CA GLN A 203 -3.20 -22.50 27.09
C GLN A 203 -3.22 -20.99 26.87
N PRO A 204 -3.91 -20.23 27.75
CA PRO A 204 -3.79 -18.79 27.78
C PRO A 204 -2.32 -18.36 27.84
N LEU A 205 -2.01 -17.24 27.17
CA LEU A 205 -0.63 -16.78 27.05
C LEU A 205 0.01 -16.49 28.42
N LEU A 206 -0.76 -15.95 29.36
CA LEU A 206 -0.29 -15.68 30.72
C LEU A 206 0.14 -16.95 31.46
N ASP A 207 -0.66 -18.01 31.35
CA ASP A 207 -0.35 -19.30 31.99
C ASP A 207 0.90 -19.93 31.38
N SER A 208 1.03 -19.82 30.05
CA SER A 208 2.21 -20.28 29.32
C SER A 208 3.48 -19.53 29.75
N ILE A 209 3.39 -18.22 30.02
CA ILE A 209 4.53 -17.41 30.52
C ILE A 209 4.92 -17.87 31.94
N ASN A 210 3.95 -18.06 32.83
CA ASN A 210 4.20 -18.47 34.21
C ASN A 210 4.82 -19.86 34.29
N GLN A 211 4.37 -20.80 33.46
CA GLN A 211 4.95 -22.15 33.39
C GLN A 211 6.34 -22.15 32.75
N ALA A 212 6.57 -21.32 31.72
CA ALA A 212 7.89 -21.19 31.12
C ALA A 212 8.92 -20.60 32.12
N LEU A 213 8.49 -19.70 33.00
CA LEU A 213 9.30 -19.20 34.12
C LEU A 213 9.57 -20.31 35.15
N ALA A 214 8.55 -21.06 35.56
CA ALA A 214 8.71 -22.18 36.50
C ALA A 214 9.63 -23.29 35.96
N ALA A 215 9.58 -23.55 34.66
CA ALA A 215 10.45 -24.48 33.96
C ALA A 215 11.86 -23.92 33.66
N SER A 216 12.17 -22.70 34.12
CA SER A 216 13.46 -22.00 33.86
C SER A 216 13.80 -21.82 32.38
N ILE A 217 12.79 -21.82 31.51
CA ILE A 217 12.93 -21.60 30.06
C ILE A 217 13.05 -20.09 29.76
N LEU A 218 12.47 -19.26 30.64
CA LEU A 218 12.55 -17.81 30.60
C LEU A 218 13.13 -17.28 31.91
N THR A 219 13.82 -16.15 31.83
CA THR A 219 14.22 -15.35 32.99
C THR A 219 13.07 -14.50 33.51
N GLU A 220 13.16 -14.01 34.76
CA GLU A 220 12.15 -13.11 35.33
C GLU A 220 11.99 -11.82 34.49
N GLN A 221 13.09 -11.29 33.95
CA GLN A 221 13.06 -10.11 33.08
C GLN A 221 12.32 -10.37 31.77
N GLU A 222 12.56 -11.53 31.12
CA GLU A 222 11.85 -11.94 29.91
C GLU A 222 10.35 -12.18 30.18
N ALA A 223 10.03 -12.82 31.30
CA ALA A 223 8.64 -13.05 31.72
C ALA A 223 7.90 -11.73 32.01
N ALA A 224 8.53 -10.79 32.71
CA ALA A 224 7.99 -9.45 32.95
C ALA A 224 7.71 -8.69 31.64
N SER A 225 8.65 -8.75 30.68
CA SER A 225 8.45 -8.16 29.36
C SER A 225 7.26 -8.76 28.61
N LEU A 226 7.09 -10.08 28.66
CA LEU A 226 5.95 -10.77 28.03
C LEU A 226 4.62 -10.45 28.71
N ARG A 227 4.59 -10.33 30.05
CA ARG A 227 3.40 -9.89 30.81
C ARG A 227 3.00 -8.48 30.41
N LYS A 228 3.95 -7.54 30.36
CA LYS A 228 3.72 -6.15 29.92
C LYS A 228 3.20 -6.09 28.49
N MET A 229 3.83 -6.82 27.57
CA MET A 229 3.35 -6.94 26.19
C MET A 229 1.92 -7.48 26.14
N ASN A 230 1.59 -8.53 26.90
CA ASN A 230 0.25 -9.09 26.89
C ASN A 230 -0.80 -8.12 27.46
N GLN A 231 -0.43 -7.33 28.48
CA GLN A 231 -1.29 -6.28 29.02
C GLN A 231 -1.58 -5.20 27.98
N LEU A 232 -0.55 -4.70 27.29
CA LEU A 232 -0.70 -3.70 26.22
C LEU A 232 -1.53 -4.23 25.05
N ARG A 233 -1.26 -5.48 24.62
CA ARG A 233 -2.03 -6.16 23.59
C ARG A 233 -3.51 -6.27 23.97
N PHE A 234 -3.80 -6.70 25.21
CA PHE A 234 -5.18 -6.84 25.66
C PHE A 234 -5.90 -5.49 25.71
N LYS A 235 -5.24 -4.46 26.26
CA LYS A 235 -5.77 -3.08 26.26
C LYS A 235 -6.10 -2.59 24.85
N ALA A 236 -5.18 -2.79 23.90
CA ALA A 236 -5.36 -2.36 22.50
C ALA A 236 -6.47 -3.13 21.77
N ILE A 237 -6.73 -4.39 22.14
CA ILE A 237 -7.84 -5.19 21.59
C ILE A 237 -9.17 -4.84 22.27
N SER A 238 -9.15 -4.47 23.55
CA SER A 238 -10.35 -4.20 24.36
C SER A 238 -11.03 -2.85 24.09
N VAL A 239 -10.65 -2.15 23.03
CA VAL A 239 -11.33 -0.91 22.59
C VAL A 239 -12.79 -1.26 22.30
N ASP A 240 -13.72 -0.52 22.93
CA ASP A 240 -15.17 -0.75 22.90
C ASP A 240 -15.68 -2.05 23.58
N SER A 241 -14.94 -2.60 24.55
CA SER A 241 -15.46 -3.67 25.41
C SER A 241 -16.32 -3.08 26.55
N PHE A 242 -17.59 -2.81 26.25
CA PHE A 242 -18.57 -2.41 27.25
C PHE A 242 -19.12 -3.63 28.00
N LYS A 243 -19.19 -3.56 29.33
CA LYS A 243 -19.98 -4.54 30.09
C LYS A 243 -21.46 -4.42 29.67
N PRO A 244 -22.23 -5.52 29.67
CA PRO A 244 -23.68 -5.44 29.44
C PRO A 244 -24.31 -4.35 30.32
N GLY A 245 -25.06 -3.43 29.72
CA GLY A 245 -25.72 -2.29 30.40
C GLY A 245 -24.98 -0.95 30.42
N VAL A 246 -23.70 -0.87 30.06
CA VAL A 246 -22.94 0.40 30.08
C VAL A 246 -23.37 1.36 28.96
N LEU A 247 -23.66 0.82 27.77
CA LEU A 247 -24.16 1.61 26.63
C LEU A 247 -25.58 2.15 26.87
N GLU A 248 -26.40 1.40 27.61
CA GLU A 248 -27.77 1.80 27.97
C GLU A 248 -27.77 3.00 28.93
N GLY A 249 -26.82 3.04 29.87
CA GLY A 249 -26.63 4.17 30.79
C GLY A 249 -25.98 5.41 30.16
N MET A 250 -25.32 5.27 29.01
CA MET A 250 -24.73 6.37 28.23
C MET A 250 -25.68 6.92 27.16
N SER A 251 -26.88 6.34 27.01
CA SER A 251 -27.89 6.89 26.11
C SER A 251 -28.33 8.26 26.63
N VAL A 252 -28.17 9.30 25.80
CA VAL A 252 -28.67 10.65 26.10
C VAL A 252 -30.18 10.55 26.28
N GLY A 253 -30.64 10.63 27.52
CA GLY A 253 -32.06 10.69 27.82
C GLY A 253 -32.64 11.95 27.19
N LYS A 254 -33.91 11.88 26.74
CA LYS A 254 -34.70 12.99 26.19
C LYS A 254 -34.73 14.29 27.04
N ARG A 255 -34.09 14.32 28.22
CA ARG A 255 -33.97 15.49 29.11
C ARG A 255 -32.83 16.44 28.74
N ASP A 256 -31.81 15.99 28.00
CA ASP A 256 -30.67 16.85 27.60
C ASP A 256 -30.83 17.41 26.17
N ALA A 257 -32.00 17.23 25.56
CA ALA A 257 -32.34 17.73 24.22
C ALA A 257 -33.28 18.96 24.28
N ALA A 258 -33.12 19.81 25.30
CA ALA A 258 -33.84 21.07 25.46
C ALA A 258 -32.88 22.26 25.43
#